data_AF-A0A7K0NKQ0-F1
#
_entry.id   AF-A0A7K0NKQ0-F1
#
_cell.length_a   1.000
_cell.length_b   1.000
_cell.length_c   1.000
_cell.angle_alpha   90.00
_cell.angle_beta   90.00
_cell.angle_gamma   90.00
#
_symmetry.space_group_name_H-M   'P 1'
#
loop_
_entity.id
_entity.type
_entity.pdbx_description
1 polymer ?
#
loop_
_entity_poly.entity_id
_entity_poly.type
_entity_poly.pdbx_seq_one_letter_code
_entity_poly.pdbx_strand_id
1 'polypeptide(L)' 'MSVTLDSNQWNLVYNVFSFGLISMLACTVYTLVSQARVLPKYRNALVMSSMVTFIAGYHYWRIFNSFGE' A
#
# COMPACT_ATOMS: atom_id res chain seq x y z
N MET A 1 28.43 11.68 -2.99
CA MET A 1 28.51 10.34 -3.62
C MET A 1 27.12 10.02 -4.15
N SER A 2 26.90 10.14 -5.46
CA SER A 2 25.62 9.82 -6.09
C SER A 2 25.54 8.31 -6.33
N VAL A 3 24.54 7.65 -5.75
CA VAL A 3 24.26 6.25 -6.04
C VAL A 3 23.60 6.20 -7.42
N THR A 4 24.28 5.59 -8.38
CA THR A 4 23.69 5.28 -9.70
C THR A 4 23.24 3.81 -9.65
N LEU A 5 21.96 3.57 -9.94
CA LEU A 5 21.39 2.22 -9.92
C LEU A 5 21.55 1.58 -11.30
N ASP A 6 21.96 0.32 -11.34
CA ASP A 6 21.89 -0.49 -12.55
C ASP A 6 20.43 -0.69 -13.00
N SER A 7 20.20 -0.92 -14.29
CA SER A 7 18.84 -1.09 -14.84
C SER A 7 18.05 -2.21 -14.13
N ASN A 8 18.73 -3.27 -13.68
CA ASN A 8 18.08 -4.33 -12.90
C ASN A 8 17.71 -3.88 -11.48
N GLN A 9 18.56 -3.08 -10.83
CA GLN A 9 18.30 -2.56 -9.49
C GLN A 9 17.12 -1.59 -9.51
N TRP A 10 17.02 -0.74 -10.54
CA TRP A 10 15.89 0.14 -10.76
C TRP A 10 14.58 -0.64 -10.96
N ASN A 11 14.60 -1.67 -11.82
CA ASN A 11 13.42 -2.52 -12.07
C ASN A 11 12.96 -3.23 -10.80
N LEU A 12 13.89 -3.71 -9.98
CA LEU A 12 13.56 -4.36 -8.71
C LEU A 12 12.88 -3.40 -7.74
N VAL A 13 13.41 -2.19 -7.58
CA VAL A 13 12.82 -1.15 -6.73
C VAL A 13 11.42 -0.77 -7.21
N TYR A 14 11.26 -0.56 -8.51
CA TYR A 14 9.96 -0.28 -9.15
C TYR A 14 8.94 -1.41 -8.89
N ASN A 15 9.32 -2.67 -9.08
CA ASN A 15 8.42 -3.81 -8.86
C ASN A 15 8.02 -3.97 -7.38
N VAL A 16 8.94 -3.72 -6.44
CA VAL A 16 8.65 -3.78 -4.99
C VAL A 16 7.67 -2.68 -4.58
N PHE A 17 7.85 -1.44 -5.08
CA PHE A 17 6.92 -0.37 -4.78
C PHE A 17 5.53 -0.62 -5.38
N SER A 18 5.46 -1.20 -6.59
CA SER A 18 4.21 -1.57 -7.25
C SER A 18 3.46 -2.64 -6.45
N PHE A 19 4.19 -3.66 -5.99
CA PHE A 19 3.66 -4.69 -5.10
C PHE A 19 3.17 -4.10 -3.77
N GLY A 20 3.93 -3.19 -3.16
CA GLY A 20 3.53 -2.49 -1.94
C GLY A 20 2.22 -1.72 -2.10
N LEU A 21 2.07 -0.98 -3.20
CA LEU A 21 0.86 -0.22 -3.51
C LEU A 21 -0.36 -1.13 -3.62
N ILE A 22 -0.27 -2.19 -4.43
CA ILE A 22 -1.36 -3.14 -4.63
C ILE A 22 -1.72 -3.88 -3.33
N SER A 23 -0.71 -4.24 -2.53
CA SER A 23 -0.91 -4.90 -1.24
C SER A 23 -1.70 -4.02 -0.25
N MET A 24 -1.40 -2.73 -0.18
CA MET A 24 -2.11 -1.79 0.69
C MET A 24 -3.56 -1.56 0.24
N LEU A 25 -3.82 -1.48 -1.06
CA LEU A 25 -5.18 -1.39 -1.62
C LEU A 25 -5.98 -2.68 -1.36
N ALA A 26 -5.39 -3.85 -1.61
CA ALA A 26 -6.03 -5.13 -1.34
C ALA A 26 -6.36 -5.30 0.15
N CYS A 27 -5.46 -4.88 1.04
CA CYS A 27 -5.68 -4.90 2.49
C CYS A 27 -6.84 -3.96 2.91
N THR A 28 -6.91 -2.77 2.32
CA THR A 28 -8.02 -1.83 2.54
C THR A 28 -9.37 -2.47 2.19
N VAL A 29 -9.47 -3.07 1.00
CA VAL A 29 -10.71 -3.73 0.54
C VAL A 29 -11.05 -4.92 1.43
N TYR A 30 -10.06 -5.74 1.78
CA TYR A 30 -10.27 -6.90 2.64
C TYR A 30 -10.76 -6.52 4.04
N THR A 31 -10.16 -5.51 4.66
CA THR A 31 -10.55 -5.06 6.01
C THR A 31 -11.94 -4.44 6.03
N LEU A 32 -12.38 -3.77 4.95
CA LEU A 32 -13.75 -3.27 4.79
C LEU A 32 -14.76 -4.41 4.60
N VAL A 33 -14.48 -5.36 3.68
CA VAL A 33 -15.39 -6.49 3.39
C VAL A 33 -15.48 -7.45 4.59
N SER A 34 -14.40 -7.63 5.34
CA SER A 34 -14.37 -8.53 6.50
C SER A 34 -15.08 -7.99 7.75
N GLN A 35 -15.60 -6.75 7.73
CA GLN A 35 -16.33 -6.16 8.87
C GLN A 35 -17.52 -7.00 9.34
N ALA A 36 -18.25 -7.63 8.42
CA ALA A 36 -19.39 -8.48 8.75
C ALA A 36 -18.98 -9.78 9.46
N ARG A 37 -17.72 -10.21 9.31
CA ARG A 37 -17.20 -11.48 9.85
C ARG A 37 -16.65 -11.38 11.28
N VAL A 38 -16.52 -10.17 11.83
CA VAL A 38 -16.07 -9.94 13.22
C VAL A 38 -17.19 -9.46 14.12
N LEU A 39 -17.04 -9.73 15.43
CA LEU A 39 -18.00 -9.23 16.43
C LEU A 39 -18.14 -7.71 16.33
N PRO A 40 -19.35 -7.16 16.56
CA PRO A 40 -19.63 -5.72 16.45
C PRO A 40 -18.64 -4.84 17.23
N LYS A 41 -18.16 -5.32 18.38
CA LYS A 41 -17.15 -4.65 19.23
C LYS A 41 -15.83 -4.35 18.51
N TYR A 42 -15.42 -5.18 17.56
CA TYR A 42 -14.10 -5.06 16.89
C TYR A 42 -14.19 -4.40 15.50
N ARG A 43 -15.39 -4.07 15.01
CA ARG A 43 -15.60 -3.47 13.68
C ARG A 43 -14.91 -2.11 13.53
N ASN A 44 -14.93 -1.28 14.58
CA ASN A 44 -14.24 0.01 14.56
C ASN A 44 -12.73 -0.13 14.36
N ALA A 45 -12.11 -1.19 14.90
CA ALA A 45 -10.70 -1.45 14.68
C ALA A 45 -10.40 -1.82 13.21
N LEU A 46 -11.30 -2.56 12.54
CA LEU A 46 -11.19 -2.85 11.11
C LEU A 46 -11.39 -1.59 10.25
N VAL A 47 -12.36 -0.73 10.58
CA VAL A 47 -12.55 0.56 9.89
C VAL A 47 -11.28 1.41 10.01
N MET A 48 -10.71 1.52 11.21
CA MET A 48 -9.45 2.26 11.42
C MET A 48 -8.29 1.66 10.61
N SER A 49 -8.17 0.32 10.59
CA SER A 49 -7.13 -0.36 9.79
C SER A 49 -7.31 -0.12 8.28
N SER A 50 -8.55 -0.11 7.79
CA SER A 50 -8.85 0.22 6.38
C SER A 50 -8.49 1.67 6.05
N MET A 51 -8.74 2.61 6.95
CA MET A 51 -8.39 4.02 6.76
C MET A 51 -6.86 4.20 6.67
N VAL A 52 -6.11 3.55 7.56
CA VAL A 52 -4.64 3.63 7.57
C VAL A 52 -4.05 3.02 6.30
N THR A 53 -4.56 1.86 5.87
CA THR A 53 -4.07 1.19 4.65
C THR A 53 -4.41 1.97 3.38
N PHE A 54 -5.53 2.69 3.37
CA PHE A 54 -5.88 3.60 2.27
C PHE A 54 -4.93 4.81 2.18
N ILE A 55 -4.61 5.45 3.32
CA ILE A 55 -3.65 6.55 3.39
C ILE A 55 -2.26 6.07 2.91
N ALA A 56 -1.85 4.88 3.35
CA ALA A 56 -0.60 4.28 2.89
C ALA A 56 -0.62 4.05 1.37
N GLY A 57 -1.70 3.51 0.81
CA GLY A 57 -1.85 3.32 -0.64
C GLY A 57 -1.67 4.63 -1.44
N TYR A 58 -2.27 5.73 -0.98
CA TYR A 58 -2.07 7.05 -1.60
C TYR A 58 -0.62 7.53 -1.53
N HIS A 59 0.05 7.34 -0.39
CA HIS A 59 1.47 7.70 -0.26
C HIS A 59 2.37 6.84 -1.15
N TYR A 60 2.12 5.54 -1.25
CA TYR A 60 2.84 4.65 -2.17
C TYR A 60 2.62 5.05 -3.64
N TRP A 61 1.39 5.42 -4.01
CA TRP A 61 1.10 5.97 -5.35
C TRP A 61 1.93 7.23 -5.62
N ARG A 62 1.97 8.17 -4.69
CA ARG A 62 2.71 9.42 -4.87
C ARG A 62 4.21 9.18 -5.01
N ILE A 63 4.76 8.28 -4.20
CA ILE A 63 6.15 7.83 -4.31
C ILE A 63 6.39 7.25 -5.71
N PHE A 64 5.48 6.40 -6.20
CA PHE A 64 5.54 5.81 -7.53
C PHE A 64 5.56 6.84 -8.65
N ASN A 65 4.71 7.88 -8.56
CA ASN A 65 4.71 8.98 -9.53
C ASN A 65 6.03 9.77 -9.51
N SER A 66 6.65 9.98 -8.34
CA SER A 66 7.97 10.61 -8.24
C SER A 66 9.12 9.72 -8.73
N PHE A 67 8.91 8.42 -8.97
CA PHE A 67 9.89 7.55 -9.65
C PHE A 67 9.79 7.66 -11.19
N GLY A 68 8.70 8.20 -11.73
CA GLY A 68 8.46 8.35 -13.16
C GLY A 68 8.80 9.73 -13.74
N GLU A 69 9.08 10.72 -12.87
CA GLU A 69 9.75 11.99 -13.20
C GLU A 69 11.26 11.86 -13.00
#